data_AF-A0A2D9TEF6-F1
#
_entry.id   AF-A0A2D9TEF6-F1
#
_cell.length_a   1.000
_cell.length_b   1.000
_cell.length_c   1.000
_cell.angle_alpha   90.00
_cell.angle_beta   90.00
_cell.angle_gamma   90.00
#
_symmetry.space_group_name_H-M   'P 1'
#
loop_
_entity.id
_entity.type
_entity.pdbx_description
1 polymer ?
#
loop_
_entity_poly.entity_id
_entity_poly.type
_entity_poly.pdbx_seq_one_letter_code
_entity_poly.pdbx_strand_id
1 'polypeptide(L)'
;MGPPPPAEELFDECVIDEQCHAALGPTAFCRTAAEGWPEGFCTLPCADRTPCDDGAIFHHCIDAFGTGQTVCEEACDNSFDCREGYICAAKGVVAPTRGLCVGYCQTDDECGSGAECNPDAGECVAPGTVPTGAGTGEACADDDGCLSGSCNPGDNSGTPTGWNNGYCLGRCALASGWNSNDLFAGDALPTNCADGNVCFPTGDFTELSPGACVSVCNSDADCRQSEGYACLKTFGLASGSKTFTNGVCFPVDCSETACPAGYSCQTVSTSSGTDSVCAPS
;
A
#
# COMPACT_ATOMS: atom_id res chain seq x y z
N MET A 1 12.25 -6.31 -32.25
CA MET A 1 10.92 -6.84 -31.88
C MET A 1 9.90 -6.13 -32.76
N GLY A 2 8.89 -6.83 -33.26
CA GLY A 2 7.81 -6.16 -34.01
C GLY A 2 7.00 -5.24 -33.10
N PRO A 3 6.21 -4.31 -33.63
CA PRO A 3 5.28 -3.54 -32.80
C PRO A 3 4.34 -4.53 -32.09
N PRO A 4 4.06 -4.32 -30.78
CA PRO A 4 3.07 -5.11 -30.08
C PRO A 4 1.70 -5.01 -30.78
N PRO A 5 0.85 -6.05 -30.65
CA PRO A 5 -0.48 -6.02 -31.23
C PRO A 5 -1.29 -4.83 -30.68
N PRO A 6 -2.30 -4.35 -31.42
CA PRO A 6 -3.25 -3.38 -30.87
C PRO A 6 -3.93 -3.97 -29.64
N ALA A 7 -4.25 -3.11 -28.66
CA ALA A 7 -5.14 -3.48 -27.58
C ALA A 7 -6.52 -3.81 -28.16
N GLU A 8 -7.20 -4.79 -27.57
CA GLU A 8 -8.51 -5.25 -28.03
C GLU A 8 -9.63 -4.66 -27.19
N GLU A 9 -9.38 -4.36 -25.91
CA GLU A 9 -10.38 -3.93 -24.93
C GLU A 9 -9.88 -2.81 -23.98
N LEU A 10 -10.77 -2.35 -23.10
CA LEU A 10 -10.44 -1.40 -22.04
C LEU A 10 -9.53 -2.11 -21.03
N PHE A 11 -8.51 -1.42 -20.49
CA PHE A 11 -7.56 -1.93 -19.51
C PHE A 11 -6.52 -2.93 -20.02
N ASP A 12 -6.50 -3.22 -21.31
CA ASP A 12 -5.44 -3.99 -21.95
C ASP A 12 -4.06 -3.33 -21.85
N GLU A 13 -3.02 -4.14 -22.02
CA GLU A 13 -1.62 -3.71 -22.12
C GLU A 13 -1.38 -2.78 -23.32
N CYS A 14 -0.45 -1.83 -23.16
CA CYS A 14 -0.09 -0.89 -24.21
C CYS A 14 1.27 -0.27 -23.95
N VAL A 15 1.90 0.24 -25.01
CA VAL A 15 3.12 1.06 -24.91
C VAL A 15 2.95 2.44 -25.56
N ILE A 16 1.90 2.62 -26.38
CA ILE A 16 1.56 3.86 -27.07
C ILE A 16 0.05 4.01 -27.25
N ASP A 17 -0.43 5.24 -27.37
CA ASP A 17 -1.85 5.58 -27.51
C ASP A 17 -2.52 4.92 -28.73
N GLU A 18 -1.78 4.75 -29.84
CA GLU A 18 -2.31 4.15 -31.07
C GLU A 18 -2.82 2.72 -30.86
N GLN A 19 -2.30 1.99 -29.88
CA GLN A 19 -2.80 0.65 -29.56
C GLN A 19 -4.19 0.73 -28.92
N CYS A 20 -4.45 1.72 -28.08
CA CYS A 20 -5.74 1.93 -27.43
C CYS A 20 -6.77 2.51 -28.40
N HIS A 21 -6.35 3.36 -29.34
CA HIS A 21 -7.23 3.98 -30.33
C HIS A 21 -7.98 2.96 -31.20
N ALA A 22 -7.34 1.83 -31.49
CA ALA A 22 -7.90 0.80 -32.36
C ALA A 22 -9.18 0.17 -31.79
N ALA A 23 -9.21 -0.07 -30.47
CA ALA A 23 -10.34 -0.66 -29.77
C ALA A 23 -11.32 0.38 -29.20
N LEU A 24 -10.80 1.46 -28.63
CA LEU A 24 -11.56 2.35 -27.74
C LEU A 24 -11.88 3.72 -28.37
N GLY A 25 -11.33 4.00 -29.54
CA GLY A 25 -11.52 5.26 -30.27
C GLY A 25 -10.47 6.33 -29.98
N PRO A 26 -10.53 7.48 -30.68
CA PRO A 26 -9.42 8.43 -30.80
C PRO A 26 -9.14 9.27 -29.54
N THR A 27 -9.90 9.08 -28.47
CA THR A 27 -9.69 9.74 -27.18
C THR A 27 -9.08 8.81 -26.14
N ALA A 28 -8.98 7.51 -26.44
CA ALA A 28 -8.31 6.57 -25.57
C ALA A 28 -6.80 6.80 -25.60
N PHE A 29 -6.11 6.48 -24.51
CA PHE A 29 -4.68 6.70 -24.41
C PHE A 29 -4.06 5.61 -23.54
N CYS A 30 -2.76 5.44 -23.70
CA CYS A 30 -1.97 4.49 -22.95
C CYS A 30 -1.38 5.16 -21.72
N ARG A 31 -1.68 4.63 -20.54
CA ARG A 31 -0.89 4.93 -19.34
C ARG A 31 0.28 3.99 -19.30
N THR A 32 1.47 4.52 -19.18
CA THR A 32 2.71 3.79 -19.37
C THR A 32 3.28 3.25 -18.05
N ALA A 33 4.24 2.34 -18.17
CA ALA A 33 5.04 1.83 -17.06
C ALA A 33 5.67 2.95 -16.21
N ALA A 34 6.19 3.99 -16.86
CA ALA A 34 6.82 5.14 -16.19
C ALA A 34 5.81 5.98 -15.37
N GLU A 35 4.52 5.80 -15.59
CA GLU A 35 3.42 6.46 -14.87
C GLU A 35 2.79 5.55 -13.79
N GLY A 36 3.44 4.42 -13.46
CA GLY A 36 2.95 3.47 -12.46
C GLY A 36 2.08 2.33 -12.99
N TRP A 37 2.08 2.10 -14.31
CA TRP A 37 1.24 1.08 -14.96
C TRP A 37 2.11 0.01 -15.61
N PRO A 38 2.51 -1.05 -14.88
CA PRO A 38 3.20 -2.21 -15.44
C PRO A 38 2.61 -2.66 -16.78
N GLU A 39 3.47 -2.81 -17.79
CA GLU A 39 3.10 -3.20 -19.19
C GLU A 39 2.08 -2.28 -19.88
N GLY A 40 1.79 -1.12 -19.27
CA GLY A 40 0.84 -0.11 -19.67
C GLY A 40 -0.64 -0.51 -19.55
N PHE A 41 -1.52 0.48 -19.62
CA PHE A 41 -2.96 0.35 -19.36
C PHE A 41 -3.75 1.26 -20.28
N CYS A 42 -4.50 0.66 -21.21
CA CYS A 42 -5.41 1.41 -22.05
C CYS A 42 -6.59 1.94 -21.23
N THR A 43 -6.78 3.25 -21.26
CA THR A 43 -7.92 3.92 -20.64
C THR A 43 -8.47 5.01 -21.56
N LEU A 44 -9.56 5.67 -21.14
CA LEU A 44 -10.11 6.82 -21.82
C LEU A 44 -10.64 7.85 -20.80
N PRO A 45 -10.70 9.14 -21.20
CA PRO A 45 -11.36 10.18 -20.42
C PRO A 45 -12.84 9.88 -20.24
N CYS A 46 -13.39 10.23 -19.08
CA CYS A 46 -14.77 9.97 -18.75
C CYS A 46 -15.38 11.16 -18.01
N ALA A 47 -16.67 11.46 -18.23
CA ALA A 47 -17.42 12.44 -17.43
C ALA A 47 -18.34 11.76 -16.40
N ASP A 48 -18.69 10.51 -16.67
CA ASP A 48 -19.43 9.59 -15.82
C ASP A 48 -18.92 8.17 -16.09
N ARG A 49 -19.56 7.16 -15.51
CA ARG A 49 -19.11 5.77 -15.59
C ARG A 49 -19.52 5.06 -16.88
N THR A 50 -20.34 5.66 -17.74
CA THR A 50 -20.86 5.02 -18.95
C THR A 50 -19.77 4.64 -19.95
N PRO A 51 -18.73 5.46 -20.20
CA PRO A 51 -17.62 5.08 -21.07
C PRO A 51 -16.71 3.99 -20.48
N CYS A 52 -16.86 3.70 -19.18
CA CYS A 52 -16.07 2.72 -18.43
C CYS A 52 -16.85 1.42 -18.20
N ASP A 53 -17.86 1.14 -19.02
CA ASP A 53 -18.63 -0.11 -18.98
C ASP A 53 -18.08 -1.04 -20.05
N ASP A 54 -17.48 -2.16 -19.64
CA ASP A 54 -16.97 -3.21 -20.53
C ASP A 54 -18.06 -4.23 -20.92
N GLY A 55 -19.29 -4.06 -20.39
CA GLY A 55 -20.41 -4.97 -20.57
C GLY A 55 -20.47 -6.12 -19.57
N ALA A 56 -19.45 -6.29 -18.73
CA ALA A 56 -19.41 -7.26 -17.63
C ALA A 56 -19.57 -6.57 -16.27
N ILE A 57 -18.79 -5.51 -16.01
CA ILE A 57 -18.84 -4.72 -14.78
C ILE A 57 -18.75 -3.22 -15.06
N PHE A 58 -19.38 -2.42 -14.20
CA PHE A 58 -19.20 -0.97 -14.22
C PHE A 58 -17.88 -0.61 -13.54
N HIS A 59 -16.91 -0.13 -14.31
CA HIS A 59 -15.65 0.37 -13.78
C HIS A 59 -15.78 1.80 -13.24
N HIS A 60 -14.68 2.37 -12.76
CA HIS A 60 -14.67 3.67 -12.11
C HIS A 60 -14.37 4.79 -13.09
N CYS A 61 -15.03 5.94 -12.91
CA CYS A 61 -14.65 7.18 -13.55
C CYS A 61 -14.17 8.11 -12.45
N ILE A 62 -12.86 8.21 -12.28
CA ILE A 62 -12.25 8.95 -11.17
C ILE A 62 -11.11 9.83 -11.65
N ASP A 63 -10.81 10.85 -10.86
CA ASP A 63 -9.67 11.72 -11.12
C ASP A 63 -8.37 10.90 -11.10
N ALA A 64 -7.60 10.99 -12.19
CA ALA A 64 -6.30 10.37 -12.34
C ALA A 64 -5.32 11.09 -11.40
N PHE A 65 -5.31 10.65 -10.13
CA PHE A 65 -4.37 11.03 -9.08
C PHE A 65 -4.01 12.53 -9.02
N GLY A 66 -5.00 13.42 -8.99
CA GLY A 66 -4.77 14.86 -8.78
C GLY A 66 -4.47 15.67 -10.04
N THR A 67 -4.55 15.06 -11.22
CA THR A 67 -4.40 15.77 -12.50
C THR A 67 -5.59 16.67 -12.84
N GLY A 68 -6.74 16.47 -12.20
CA GLY A 68 -8.00 17.13 -12.53
C GLY A 68 -8.69 16.51 -13.76
N GLN A 69 -8.14 15.43 -14.32
CA GLN A 69 -8.71 14.69 -15.43
C GLN A 69 -9.32 13.38 -14.91
N THR A 70 -10.60 13.19 -15.16
CA THR A 70 -11.30 11.93 -14.86
C THR A 70 -11.11 10.91 -15.97
N VAL A 71 -10.70 9.69 -15.60
CA VAL A 71 -10.39 8.59 -16.51
C VAL A 71 -11.05 7.30 -16.04
N CYS A 72 -11.21 6.35 -16.95
CA CYS A 72 -11.67 5.01 -16.60
C CYS A 72 -10.60 4.25 -15.83
N GLU A 73 -10.97 3.66 -14.70
CA GLU A 73 -10.08 2.86 -13.86
C GLU A 73 -10.75 1.54 -13.51
N GLU A 74 -9.98 0.47 -13.59
CA GLU A 74 -10.48 -0.88 -13.37
C GLU A 74 -10.91 -1.07 -11.90
N ALA A 75 -12.13 -1.56 -11.72
CA ALA A 75 -12.73 -1.77 -10.41
C ALA A 75 -12.49 -3.21 -9.98
N CYS A 76 -12.17 -3.40 -8.70
CA CYS A 76 -11.92 -4.73 -8.13
C CYS A 76 -12.64 -4.89 -6.80
N ASP A 77 -13.07 -6.12 -6.50
CA ASP A 77 -13.53 -6.52 -5.17
C ASP A 77 -12.36 -7.09 -4.35
N ASN A 78 -11.34 -7.65 -5.01
CA ASN A 78 -10.10 -8.16 -4.43
C ASN A 78 -8.99 -8.24 -5.52
N SER A 79 -7.74 -8.53 -5.13
CA SER A 79 -6.61 -8.51 -6.07
C SER A 79 -6.64 -9.62 -7.13
N PHE A 80 -7.47 -10.67 -7.01
CA PHE A 80 -7.65 -11.64 -8.10
C PHE A 80 -8.52 -11.11 -9.24
N ASP A 81 -9.23 -10.01 -9.02
CA ASP A 81 -9.97 -9.33 -10.08
C ASP A 81 -9.04 -8.47 -10.96
N CYS A 82 -7.83 -8.19 -10.48
CA CYS A 82 -6.83 -7.42 -11.21
C CYS A 82 -5.93 -8.33 -12.03
N ARG A 83 -5.37 -7.79 -13.12
CA ARG A 83 -4.35 -8.47 -13.92
C ARG A 83 -3.04 -8.66 -13.15
N GLU A 84 -2.19 -9.55 -13.67
CA GLU A 84 -0.86 -9.78 -13.10
C GLU A 84 -0.05 -8.47 -13.05
N GLY A 85 0.69 -8.25 -11.95
CA GLY A 85 1.38 -6.98 -11.69
C GLY A 85 0.49 -5.88 -11.12
N TYR A 86 -0.75 -6.17 -10.73
CA TYR A 86 -1.68 -5.20 -10.13
C TYR A 86 -2.26 -5.73 -8.81
N ILE A 87 -2.60 -4.81 -7.91
CA ILE A 87 -3.29 -5.11 -6.65
C ILE A 87 -4.55 -4.28 -6.52
N CYS A 88 -5.51 -4.79 -5.75
CA CYS A 88 -6.77 -4.10 -5.50
C CYS A 88 -6.63 -3.11 -4.34
N ALA A 89 -6.26 -1.87 -4.63
CA ALA A 89 -6.20 -0.82 -3.62
C ALA A 89 -7.61 -0.37 -3.22
N ALA A 90 -8.01 -0.68 -1.99
CA ALA A 90 -9.29 -0.22 -1.44
C ALA A 90 -9.28 1.32 -1.27
N LYS A 91 -10.05 2.04 -2.07
CA LYS A 91 -10.35 3.45 -1.79
C LYS A 91 -11.41 3.49 -0.69
N GLY A 92 -11.00 3.89 0.52
CA GLY A 92 -11.86 3.91 1.70
C GLY A 92 -13.17 4.69 1.51
N VAL A 93 -14.21 4.23 2.23
CA VAL A 93 -15.48 4.83 2.71
C VAL A 93 -16.33 5.76 1.81
N VAL A 94 -15.83 6.32 0.73
CA VAL A 94 -16.57 7.18 -0.19
C VAL A 94 -16.77 6.43 -1.50
N ALA A 95 -18.03 6.29 -1.93
CA ALA A 95 -18.40 5.62 -3.16
C ALA A 95 -17.41 5.96 -4.29
N PRO A 96 -16.93 4.95 -5.01
CA PRO A 96 -17.48 3.59 -5.12
C PRO A 96 -17.08 2.63 -3.98
N THR A 97 -17.92 1.62 -3.72
CA THR A 97 -17.70 0.56 -2.71
C THR A 97 -16.64 -0.47 -3.09
N ARG A 98 -16.04 -0.34 -4.28
CA ARG A 98 -15.04 -1.25 -4.85
C ARG A 98 -13.67 -0.60 -4.85
N GLY A 99 -12.63 -1.42 -4.80
CA GLY A 99 -11.24 -0.98 -4.94
C GLY A 99 -10.89 -0.64 -6.38
N LEU A 100 -9.64 -0.20 -6.56
CA LEU A 100 -9.04 0.11 -7.86
C LEU A 100 -7.87 -0.82 -8.11
N CYS A 101 -7.77 -1.39 -9.31
CA CYS A 101 -6.55 -2.07 -9.71
C CYS A 101 -5.47 -1.02 -9.96
N VAL A 102 -4.41 -1.08 -9.14
CA VAL A 102 -3.25 -0.20 -9.26
C VAL A 102 -2.02 -1.05 -9.53
N GLY A 103 -1.08 -0.52 -10.31
CA GLY A 103 0.18 -1.19 -10.61
C GLY A 103 0.95 -1.52 -9.32
N TYR A 104 1.66 -2.64 -9.36
CA TYR A 104 2.47 -3.13 -8.25
C TYR A 104 3.75 -3.77 -8.77
N CYS A 105 4.86 -3.50 -8.08
CA CYS A 105 6.15 -4.11 -8.38
C CYS A 105 6.94 -4.38 -7.10
N GLN A 106 7.89 -5.30 -7.19
CA GLN A 106 8.95 -5.57 -6.21
C GLN A 106 10.35 -5.52 -6.85
N THR A 107 10.42 -5.63 -8.17
CA THR A 107 11.64 -5.67 -8.98
C THR A 107 11.44 -4.91 -10.29
N ASP A 108 12.52 -4.40 -10.88
CA ASP A 108 12.46 -3.63 -12.13
C ASP A 108 11.88 -4.42 -13.30
N ASP A 109 12.09 -5.74 -13.32
CA ASP A 109 11.58 -6.64 -14.37
C ASP A 109 10.04 -6.69 -14.41
N GLU A 110 9.36 -6.35 -13.31
CA GLU A 110 7.89 -6.33 -13.23
C GLU A 110 7.27 -5.04 -13.79
N CYS A 111 8.06 -3.97 -13.97
CA CYS A 111 7.53 -2.70 -14.48
C CYS A 111 7.42 -2.65 -16.00
N GLY A 112 8.15 -3.51 -16.71
CA GLY A 112 8.26 -3.44 -18.16
C GLY A 112 9.25 -2.38 -18.63
N SER A 113 9.36 -2.22 -19.96
CA SER A 113 10.42 -1.40 -20.55
C SER A 113 10.26 0.10 -20.25
N GLY A 114 11.35 0.74 -19.82
CA GLY A 114 11.38 2.19 -19.65
C GLY A 114 10.83 2.67 -18.30
N ALA A 115 10.78 1.79 -17.30
CA ALA A 115 10.47 2.10 -15.92
C ALA A 115 11.40 1.34 -14.97
N GLU A 116 11.45 1.78 -13.72
CA GLU A 116 12.16 1.16 -12.60
C GLU A 116 11.17 0.95 -11.46
N CYS A 117 11.37 -0.08 -10.66
CA CYS A 117 10.51 -0.32 -9.51
C CYS A 117 10.97 0.51 -8.32
N ASN A 118 10.03 1.20 -7.67
CA ASN A 118 10.21 1.65 -6.29
C ASN A 118 9.62 0.58 -5.34
N PRO A 119 10.43 -0.34 -4.80
CA PRO A 119 9.91 -1.44 -3.99
C PRO A 119 9.35 -0.99 -2.63
N ASP A 120 9.70 0.21 -2.15
CA ASP A 120 9.14 0.79 -0.93
C ASP A 120 7.70 1.29 -1.16
N ALA A 121 7.44 1.94 -2.30
CA ALA A 121 6.09 2.36 -2.69
C ALA A 121 5.27 1.22 -3.31
N GLY A 122 5.95 0.16 -3.78
CA GLY A 122 5.35 -0.88 -4.61
C GLY A 122 4.81 -0.31 -5.92
N GLU A 123 5.49 0.68 -6.51
CA GLU A 123 5.01 1.42 -7.69
C GLU A 123 6.12 1.54 -8.74
N CYS A 124 5.75 1.42 -10.01
CA CYS A 124 6.67 1.66 -11.12
C CYS A 124 6.83 3.16 -11.36
N VAL A 125 8.06 3.60 -11.57
CA VAL A 125 8.39 5.00 -11.78
C VAL A 125 9.28 5.15 -13.01
N ALA A 126 9.41 6.39 -13.49
CA ALA A 126 10.36 6.67 -14.56
C ALA A 126 11.80 6.34 -14.13
N PRO A 127 12.68 5.93 -15.07
CA PRO A 127 14.05 5.56 -14.75
C PRO A 127 14.81 6.70 -14.08
N GLY A 128 15.49 6.39 -12.97
CA GLY A 128 16.22 7.38 -12.17
C GLY A 128 15.35 8.35 -11.38
N THR A 129 14.05 8.09 -11.24
CA THR A 129 13.12 8.93 -10.45
C THR A 129 12.60 8.25 -9.19
N VAL A 130 13.15 7.11 -8.78
CA VAL A 130 12.87 6.55 -7.45
C VAL A 130 13.18 7.64 -6.40
N PRO A 131 12.20 8.01 -5.55
CA PRO A 131 12.41 9.01 -4.52
C PRO A 131 13.60 8.67 -3.62
N THR A 132 14.19 9.70 -3.03
CA THR A 132 15.16 9.53 -1.94
C THR A 132 14.52 9.98 -0.65
N GLY A 133 14.75 9.28 0.45
CA GLY A 133 14.12 9.62 1.71
C GLY A 133 14.37 8.56 2.76
N ALA A 134 13.54 8.62 3.78
CA ALA A 134 13.52 7.68 4.88
C ALA A 134 12.87 6.35 4.44
N GLY A 135 13.50 5.23 4.81
CA GLY A 135 13.01 3.89 4.53
C GLY A 135 11.88 3.47 5.47
N THR A 136 11.26 2.32 5.20
CA THR A 136 10.18 1.78 6.04
C THR A 136 10.57 1.73 7.53
N GLY A 137 9.76 2.41 8.35
CA GLY A 137 9.85 2.56 9.81
C GLY A 137 10.82 3.60 10.35
N GLU A 138 11.53 4.29 9.48
CA GLU A 138 12.23 5.51 9.84
C GLU A 138 11.25 6.68 10.09
N ALA A 139 11.76 7.75 10.71
CA ALA A 139 10.98 8.92 11.08
C ALA A 139 10.59 9.76 9.85
N CYS A 140 9.41 10.38 9.89
CA CYS A 140 8.91 11.25 8.82
C CYS A 140 8.03 12.37 9.37
N ALA A 141 8.01 13.50 8.67
CA ALA A 141 7.10 14.61 8.98
C ALA A 141 5.87 14.61 8.06
N ASP A 142 6.05 14.18 6.82
CA ASP A 142 5.09 14.13 5.74
C ASP A 142 5.48 13.04 4.74
N ASP A 143 4.59 12.78 3.78
CA ASP A 143 4.73 11.75 2.75
C ASP A 143 6.00 11.92 1.90
N ASP A 144 6.39 13.17 1.60
CA ASP A 144 7.59 13.50 0.81
C ASP A 144 8.89 13.08 1.51
N GLY A 145 8.86 12.88 2.83
CA GLY A 145 9.99 12.39 3.60
C GLY A 145 10.29 10.89 3.43
N CYS A 146 9.37 10.12 2.88
CA CYS A 146 9.45 8.66 2.80
C CYS A 146 9.77 8.17 1.38
N LEU A 147 10.62 7.14 1.25
CA LEU A 147 10.86 6.46 -0.03
C LEU A 147 9.57 5.94 -0.68
N SER A 148 8.63 5.51 0.16
CA SER A 148 7.33 5.00 -0.26
C SER A 148 6.32 6.09 -0.66
N GLY A 149 6.61 7.37 -0.38
CA GLY A 149 5.61 8.44 -0.47
C GLY A 149 4.47 8.30 0.54
N SER A 150 4.65 7.54 1.62
CA SER A 150 3.63 7.37 2.67
C SER A 150 4.23 7.47 4.06
N CYS A 151 3.83 8.51 4.78
CA CYS A 151 4.15 8.77 6.16
C CYS A 151 2.90 8.60 7.01
N ASN A 152 3.03 7.90 8.14
CA ASN A 152 2.10 8.05 9.24
C ASN A 152 2.65 9.13 10.18
N PRO A 153 2.23 10.40 10.06
CA PRO A 153 2.81 11.48 10.83
C PRO A 153 2.47 11.32 12.32
N GLY A 154 3.44 11.67 13.15
CA GLY A 154 3.19 11.81 14.58
C GLY A 154 2.37 13.05 14.86
N ASP A 155 1.11 12.88 15.27
CA ASP A 155 0.35 13.96 15.88
C ASP A 155 0.35 13.76 17.40
N ASN A 156 0.85 14.77 18.10
CA ASN A 156 0.86 14.85 19.56
C ASN A 156 0.02 16.03 20.07
N SER A 157 -0.68 16.72 19.17
CA SER A 157 -1.57 17.83 19.50
C SER A 157 -3.00 17.33 19.68
N GLY A 158 -3.51 17.40 20.91
CA GLY A 158 -4.86 16.93 21.21
C GLY A 158 -4.92 15.42 21.46
N THR A 159 -5.19 14.61 20.42
CA THR A 159 -5.33 13.16 20.53
C THR A 159 -4.07 12.48 19.97
N PRO A 160 -3.08 12.15 20.81
CA PRO A 160 -1.82 11.61 20.32
C PRO A 160 -2.01 10.30 19.57
N THR A 161 -1.26 10.09 18.49
CA THR A 161 -1.35 8.87 17.67
C THR A 161 -0.42 7.75 18.14
N GLY A 162 0.58 8.07 18.96
CA GLY A 162 1.65 7.15 19.38
C GLY A 162 2.78 6.97 18.36
N TRP A 163 2.59 7.43 17.12
CA TRP A 163 3.60 7.39 16.05
C TRP A 163 4.60 8.54 16.21
N ASN A 164 5.34 8.55 17.31
CA ASN A 164 6.23 9.66 17.66
C ASN A 164 7.30 9.91 16.58
N ASN A 165 7.42 11.17 16.14
CA ASN A 165 8.27 11.60 15.02
C ASN A 165 7.93 10.93 13.67
N GLY A 166 6.73 10.37 13.55
CA GLY A 166 6.24 9.70 12.36
C GLY A 166 6.90 8.36 12.05
N TYR A 167 6.33 7.67 11.07
CA TYR A 167 6.76 6.35 10.64
C TYR A 167 6.48 6.16 9.14
N CYS A 168 7.52 5.98 8.34
CA CYS A 168 7.37 5.65 6.93
C CYS A 168 6.79 4.25 6.75
N LEU A 169 5.75 4.14 5.93
CA LEU A 169 5.09 2.88 5.61
C LEU A 169 5.28 2.57 4.13
N GLY A 170 5.75 1.38 3.81
CA GLY A 170 5.73 0.90 2.43
C GLY A 170 4.39 0.27 2.05
N ARG A 171 4.17 0.04 0.75
CA ARG A 171 3.01 -0.74 0.27
C ARG A 171 3.46 -2.14 -0.11
N CYS A 172 2.59 -3.11 0.10
CA CYS A 172 2.84 -4.48 -0.33
C CYS A 172 1.56 -5.25 -0.67
N ALA A 173 1.75 -6.37 -1.35
CA ALA A 173 0.75 -7.41 -1.53
C ALA A 173 0.96 -8.52 -0.48
N LEU A 174 -0.12 -8.95 0.19
CA LEU A 174 -0.05 -10.03 1.17
C LEU A 174 0.35 -11.35 0.50
N ALA A 175 1.36 -12.02 1.06
CA ALA A 175 1.74 -13.37 0.64
C ALA A 175 0.67 -14.42 1.03
N SER A 176 0.73 -15.62 0.44
CA SER A 176 -0.11 -16.72 0.89
C SER A 176 0.15 -17.08 2.36
N GLY A 177 -0.90 -17.45 3.09
CA GLY A 177 -0.82 -17.95 4.47
C GLY A 177 -1.40 -17.01 5.55
N TRP A 178 -1.71 -15.75 5.21
CA TRP A 178 -2.49 -14.87 6.08
C TRP A 178 -3.90 -15.45 6.29
N ASN A 179 -4.41 -15.39 7.52
CA ASN A 179 -5.77 -15.82 7.86
C ASN A 179 -6.21 -15.28 9.22
N SER A 180 -7.52 -15.18 9.44
CA SER A 180 -8.08 -14.62 10.68
C SER A 180 -7.98 -15.55 11.91
N ASN A 181 -7.68 -16.83 11.74
CA ASN A 181 -7.65 -17.81 12.84
C ASN A 181 -6.30 -17.83 13.56
N ASP A 182 -5.21 -17.81 12.80
CA ASP A 182 -3.83 -17.95 13.27
C ASP A 182 -2.94 -16.77 12.90
N LEU A 183 -3.53 -15.68 12.38
CA LEU A 183 -2.89 -14.51 11.75
C LEU A 183 -2.09 -14.85 10.49
N PHE A 184 -1.11 -15.73 10.62
CA PHE A 184 -0.30 -16.26 9.53
C PHE A 184 0.06 -17.73 9.80
N ALA A 185 0.10 -18.58 8.79
CA ALA A 185 0.31 -20.03 8.98
C ALA A 185 1.69 -20.40 9.55
N GLY A 186 2.74 -19.61 9.30
CA GLY A 186 4.11 -19.89 9.74
C GLY A 186 4.43 -19.54 11.20
N ASP A 187 5.63 -19.91 11.63
CA ASP A 187 6.22 -19.55 12.93
C ASP A 187 6.94 -18.18 12.90
N ALA A 188 7.14 -17.62 11.70
CA ALA A 188 7.67 -16.28 11.45
C ALA A 188 6.68 -15.53 10.56
N LEU A 189 6.57 -14.22 10.77
CA LEU A 189 5.87 -13.31 9.87
C LEU A 189 6.64 -13.22 8.53
N PRO A 190 5.94 -13.16 7.39
CA PRO A 190 6.57 -13.14 6.08
C PRO A 190 7.32 -11.82 5.85
N THR A 191 8.51 -11.89 5.25
CA THR A 191 9.41 -10.75 5.01
C THR A 191 9.51 -10.46 3.51
N ASN A 192 8.38 -10.05 2.92
CA ASN A 192 8.21 -9.87 1.48
C ASN A 192 8.11 -8.40 1.05
N CYS A 193 8.61 -7.48 1.87
CA CYS A 193 8.78 -6.07 1.53
C CYS A 193 10.26 -5.74 1.28
N ALA A 194 10.52 -4.53 0.76
CA ALA A 194 11.85 -3.92 0.71
C ALA A 194 12.58 -4.05 2.07
N ASP A 195 13.90 -4.25 2.01
CA ASP A 195 14.80 -4.47 3.16
C ASP A 195 14.41 -5.64 4.09
N GLY A 196 13.59 -6.58 3.61
CA GLY A 196 13.15 -7.72 4.42
C GLY A 196 12.10 -7.34 5.48
N ASN A 197 11.41 -6.23 5.28
CA ASN A 197 10.29 -5.81 6.13
C ASN A 197 9.08 -6.74 5.98
N VAL A 198 8.14 -6.64 6.93
CA VAL A 198 6.94 -7.48 6.94
C VAL A 198 5.81 -6.77 6.22
N CYS A 199 5.15 -7.47 5.30
CA CYS A 199 3.90 -7.01 4.73
C CYS A 199 2.74 -7.31 5.68
N PHE A 200 2.31 -6.32 6.48
CA PHE A 200 1.30 -6.52 7.50
C PHE A 200 -0.12 -6.16 6.98
N PRO A 201 -1.15 -6.99 7.23
CA PRO A 201 -2.50 -6.73 6.76
C PRO A 201 -3.08 -5.43 7.31
N THR A 202 -3.66 -4.62 6.42
CA THR A 202 -4.40 -3.39 6.79
C THR A 202 -5.91 -3.52 6.61
N GLY A 203 -6.38 -4.67 6.12
CA GLY A 203 -7.78 -4.94 5.84
C GLY A 203 -8.11 -6.42 6.02
N ASP A 204 -8.45 -7.10 4.94
CA ASP A 204 -8.63 -8.54 4.96
C ASP A 204 -7.30 -9.32 4.91
N PHE A 205 -7.39 -10.64 5.05
CA PHE A 205 -6.25 -11.56 5.09
C PHE A 205 -6.09 -12.35 3.79
N THR A 206 -6.74 -11.93 2.71
CA THR A 206 -6.70 -12.65 1.43
C THR A 206 -5.32 -12.47 0.79
N GLU A 207 -4.86 -13.50 0.10
CA GLU A 207 -3.63 -13.42 -0.69
C GLU A 207 -3.75 -12.29 -1.73
N LEU A 208 -2.64 -11.59 -1.97
CA LEU A 208 -2.53 -10.41 -2.81
C LEU A 208 -3.31 -9.18 -2.35
N SER A 209 -4.09 -9.24 -1.27
CA SER A 209 -4.73 -8.04 -0.71
C SER A 209 -3.66 -7.01 -0.29
N PRO A 210 -3.99 -5.71 -0.32
CA PRO A 210 -3.07 -4.68 0.14
C PRO A 210 -2.69 -4.87 1.61
N GLY A 211 -1.41 -4.68 1.89
CA GLY A 211 -0.86 -4.51 3.22
C GLY A 211 0.03 -3.28 3.31
N ALA A 212 0.53 -3.03 4.52
CA ALA A 212 1.56 -2.03 4.78
C ALA A 212 2.87 -2.72 5.16
N CYS A 213 3.97 -2.30 4.53
CA CYS A 213 5.29 -2.68 4.96
C CYS A 213 5.60 -1.99 6.28
N VAL A 214 5.93 -2.81 7.28
CA VAL A 214 6.35 -2.37 8.61
C VAL A 214 7.68 -3.03 8.97
N SER A 215 8.52 -2.32 9.72
CA SER A 215 9.86 -2.80 10.03
C SER A 215 9.82 -4.12 10.79
N VAL A 216 10.58 -5.09 10.29
CA VAL A 216 10.79 -6.37 10.98
C VAL A 216 11.67 -6.17 12.21
N CYS A 217 11.41 -6.92 13.27
CA CYS A 217 12.22 -6.85 14.49
C CYS A 217 12.42 -8.22 15.16
N ASN A 218 13.48 -8.31 15.94
CA ASN A 218 13.74 -9.42 16.85
C ASN A 218 13.68 -9.00 18.32
N SER A 219 13.81 -7.71 18.61
CA SER A 219 13.71 -7.10 19.93
C SER A 219 13.33 -5.63 19.82
N ASP A 220 12.93 -5.01 20.94
CA ASP A 220 12.56 -3.58 20.96
C ASP A 220 13.69 -2.66 20.49
N ALA A 221 14.95 -3.07 20.65
CA ALA A 221 16.11 -2.31 20.20
C ALA A 221 16.11 -2.07 18.68
N ASP A 222 15.40 -2.91 17.92
CA ASP A 222 15.27 -2.78 16.46
C ASP A 222 14.21 -1.73 16.07
N CYS A 223 13.39 -1.27 17.03
CA CYS A 223 12.16 -0.54 16.73
C CYS A 223 12.17 0.95 17.08
N ARG A 224 13.31 1.62 17.30
CA ARG A 224 13.32 3.01 17.84
C ARG A 224 12.71 3.08 19.25
N GLN A 225 13.10 2.17 20.13
CA GLN A 225 12.58 2.07 21.51
C GLN A 225 12.60 3.39 22.30
N SER A 226 13.62 4.24 22.07
CA SER A 226 13.72 5.55 22.73
C SER A 226 12.58 6.52 22.36
N GLU A 227 11.84 6.23 21.30
CA GLU A 227 10.74 7.04 20.78
C GLU A 227 9.37 6.43 21.10
N GLY A 228 9.31 5.33 21.85
CA GLY A 228 8.05 4.74 22.31
C GLY A 228 7.48 3.68 21.37
N TYR A 229 8.35 2.98 20.65
CA TYR A 229 8.02 1.84 19.80
C TYR A 229 8.56 0.54 20.39
N ALA A 230 7.92 -0.58 20.10
CA ALA A 230 8.32 -1.90 20.57
C ALA A 230 8.17 -2.96 19.50
N CYS A 231 8.85 -4.09 19.71
CA CYS A 231 8.80 -5.23 18.83
C CYS A 231 7.61 -6.12 19.18
N LEU A 232 6.52 -6.00 18.43
CA LEU A 232 5.32 -6.80 18.63
C LEU A 232 5.48 -8.17 17.99
N LYS A 233 5.60 -9.21 18.84
CA LYS A 233 5.70 -10.61 18.42
C LYS A 233 4.48 -11.45 18.75
N THR A 234 3.66 -11.01 19.71
CA THR A 234 2.50 -11.75 20.19
C THR A 234 1.23 -11.02 19.82
N PHE A 235 0.34 -11.70 19.11
CA PHE A 235 -0.93 -11.14 18.65
C PHE A 235 -2.09 -11.87 19.30
N GLY A 236 -3.05 -11.10 19.83
CA GLY A 236 -4.33 -11.62 20.29
C GLY A 236 -5.24 -11.94 19.11
N LEU A 237 -5.82 -13.13 19.11
CA LEU A 237 -6.69 -13.71 18.10
C LEU A 237 -7.96 -14.23 18.75
N ALA A 238 -9.01 -14.47 17.96
CA ALA A 238 -10.24 -15.08 18.48
C ALA A 238 -10.00 -16.47 19.10
N SER A 239 -8.97 -17.17 18.64
CA SER A 239 -8.55 -18.52 19.06
C SER A 239 -7.59 -18.51 20.27
N GLY A 240 -7.08 -17.36 20.70
CA GLY A 240 -6.05 -17.26 21.74
C GLY A 240 -4.98 -16.22 21.36
N SER A 241 -3.73 -16.44 21.75
CA SER A 241 -2.61 -15.60 21.32
C SER A 241 -1.60 -16.42 20.54
N LYS A 242 -1.02 -15.85 19.48
CA LYS A 242 0.10 -16.47 18.76
C LYS A 242 1.36 -15.62 18.88
N THR A 243 2.48 -16.25 19.21
CA THR A 243 3.80 -15.61 19.26
C THR A 243 4.65 -16.09 18.08
N PHE A 244 5.21 -15.13 17.34
CA PHE A 244 6.10 -15.38 16.22
C PHE A 244 7.58 -15.25 16.62
N THR A 245 8.46 -15.85 15.83
CA THR A 245 9.91 -15.81 16.04
C THR A 245 10.52 -14.43 15.77
N ASN A 246 10.04 -13.74 14.73
CA ASN A 246 10.21 -12.31 14.48
C ASN A 246 8.95 -11.52 14.86
N GLY A 247 9.03 -10.20 14.82
CA GLY A 247 7.90 -9.29 15.07
C GLY A 247 7.91 -8.10 14.12
N VAL A 248 7.05 -7.14 14.43
CA VAL A 248 6.92 -5.87 13.70
C VAL A 248 6.97 -4.69 14.66
N CYS A 249 7.57 -3.58 14.23
CA CYS A 249 7.69 -2.38 15.03
C CYS A 249 6.40 -1.56 15.04
N PHE A 250 5.82 -1.38 16.22
CA PHE A 250 4.61 -0.57 16.43
C PHE A 250 4.77 0.33 17.66
N PRO A 251 3.99 1.42 17.76
CA PRO A 251 3.89 2.19 18.99
C PRO A 251 3.57 1.31 20.19
N VAL A 252 4.18 1.63 21.33
CA VAL A 252 3.95 0.94 22.61
C VAL A 252 2.52 1.19 23.09
N ASP A 253 1.81 0.12 23.44
CA ASP A 253 0.64 0.21 24.32
C ASP A 253 1.11 0.52 25.74
N CYS A 254 0.93 1.76 26.15
CA CYS A 254 1.45 2.25 27.42
C CYS A 254 0.67 1.79 28.66
N SER A 255 -0.44 1.08 28.46
CA SER A 255 -1.16 0.41 29.54
C SER A 255 -0.47 -0.88 29.98
N GLU A 256 0.26 -1.52 29.07
CA GLU A 256 0.98 -2.78 29.31
C GLU A 256 2.49 -2.57 29.48
N THR A 257 3.07 -1.56 28.80
CA THR A 257 4.51 -1.28 28.82
C THR A 257 4.79 0.19 29.13
N ALA A 258 5.67 0.48 30.08
CA ALA A 258 5.97 1.86 30.46
C ALA A 258 6.60 2.67 29.31
N CYS A 259 6.17 3.93 29.16
CA CYS A 259 6.75 4.83 28.18
C CYS A 259 8.23 5.14 28.46
N PRO A 260 9.04 5.36 27.41
CA PRO A 260 10.42 5.78 27.58
C PRO A 260 10.53 7.18 28.21
N ALA A 261 11.74 7.52 28.65
CA ALA A 261 12.00 8.83 29.25
C ALA A 261 11.64 9.98 28.27
N GLY A 262 10.93 10.98 28.79
CA GLY A 262 10.44 12.11 27.99
C GLY A 262 9.02 11.92 27.45
N TYR A 263 8.42 10.75 27.64
CA TYR A 263 7.06 10.43 27.21
C TYR A 263 6.16 10.09 28.40
N SER A 264 4.87 10.42 28.26
CA SER A 264 3.82 10.12 29.22
C SER A 264 2.78 9.22 28.55
N CYS A 265 2.18 8.34 29.34
CA CYS A 265 1.11 7.48 28.86
C CYS A 265 -0.19 8.30 28.75
N GLN A 266 -0.75 8.36 27.55
CA GLN A 266 -1.98 9.08 27.24
C GLN A 266 -3.04 8.09 26.78
N THR A 267 -4.23 8.20 27.37
CA THR A 267 -5.39 7.40 26.98
C THR A 267 -6.17 8.15 25.91
N VAL A 268 -6.35 7.53 24.75
CA VAL A 268 -7.04 8.12 23.59
C VAL A 268 -8.30 7.32 23.25
N SER A 269 -9.40 8.02 22.99
CA SER A 269 -10.64 7.39 22.56
C SER A 269 -10.68 7.31 21.04
N THR A 270 -10.77 6.09 20.50
CA THR A 270 -10.88 5.81 19.07
C THR A 270 -12.30 5.32 18.75
N SER A 271 -12.65 5.25 17.46
CA SER A 271 -13.94 4.67 17.04
C SER A 271 -14.10 3.21 17.44
N SER A 272 -12.99 2.51 17.68
CA SER A 272 -12.90 1.10 18.08
C SER A 272 -12.80 0.89 19.58
N GLY A 273 -12.60 1.95 20.38
CA GLY A 273 -12.49 1.82 21.83
C GLY A 273 -11.59 2.87 22.47
N THR A 274 -10.72 2.41 23.36
CA THR A 274 -9.77 3.25 24.08
C THR A 274 -8.40 2.61 23.97
N ASP A 275 -7.45 3.37 23.44
CA ASP A 275 -6.06 2.95 23.28
C ASP A 275 -5.19 3.75 24.26
N SER A 276 -4.02 3.22 24.60
CA SER A 276 -3.06 3.90 25.48
C SER A 276 -1.74 4.04 24.73
N VAL A 277 -1.33 5.28 24.45
CA VAL A 277 -0.16 5.59 23.61
C VAL A 277 0.85 6.46 24.36
N CYS A 278 2.13 6.29 24.03
CA CYS A 278 3.18 7.17 24.53
C CYS A 278 3.23 8.47 23.73
N ALA A 279 3.14 9.62 24.42
CA ALA A 279 3.25 10.96 23.83
C ALA A 279 4.26 11.83 24.60
N PRO A 280 4.96 12.78 23.96
CA PRO A 280 5.91 13.67 24.64
C PRO A 280 5.26 14.39 25.84
N SER A 281 6.00 14.49 26.95
CA SER A 281 5.55 15.12 28.20
C SER A 281 5.75 16.64 28.23
#